data_AF-A0A2E8SUP5-F1
#
_entry.id   AF-A0A2E8SUP5-F1
#
_cell.length_a   1.000
_cell.length_b   1.000
_cell.length_c   1.000
_cell.angle_alpha   90.00
_cell.angle_beta   90.00
_cell.angle_gamma   90.00
#
_symmetry.space_group_name_H-M   'P 1'
#
loop_
_entity.id
_entity.type
_entity.pdbx_description
1 polymer ?
#
loop_
_entity_poly.entity_id
_entity_poly.type
_entity_poly.pdbx_seq_one_letter_code
_entity_poly.pdbx_strand_id
1 'polypeptide(L)' 'MVDQGDINYISDELDFALGLAPKGVLEPHDGRLDIILDEGAFGWEPSLYILGPNPMDLIDRTHAIIDAMNTE' A
#
# COMPACT_ATOMS: atom_id res chain seq x y z
N MET A 1 10.91 10.95 0.31
CA MET A 1 10.32 10.24 1.47
C MET A 1 8.85 10.22 1.16
N VAL A 2 8.28 9.07 0.82
CA VAL A 2 6.85 8.98 0.46
C VAL A 2 6.07 9.38 1.71
N ASP A 3 5.24 10.41 1.61
CA ASP A 3 4.45 10.89 2.74
C ASP A 3 3.29 9.90 2.98
N GLN A 4 2.91 9.68 4.23
CA GLN A 4 1.65 8.97 4.54
C GLN A 4 0.46 9.65 3.87
N GLY A 5 0.53 10.98 3.68
CA GLY A 5 -0.46 11.74 2.92
C GLY A 5 -0.66 11.20 1.50
N ASP A 6 0.43 10.85 0.81
CA ASP A 6 0.38 10.36 -0.57
C ASP A 6 -0.23 8.96 -0.62
N ILE A 7 0.09 8.07 0.33
CA ILE A 7 -0.45 6.70 0.36
C ILE A 7 -1.95 6.71 0.71
N ASN A 8 -2.38 7.54 1.66
CA ASN A 8 -3.80 7.68 1.98
C ASN A 8 -4.57 8.26 0.80
N TYR A 9 -4.00 9.26 0.12
CA TYR A 9 -4.56 9.81 -1.12
C TYR A 9 -4.68 8.76 -2.22
N ILE A 10 -3.65 7.94 -2.43
CA ILE A 10 -3.66 6.84 -3.41
C ILE A 10 -4.71 5.78 -3.03
N SER A 11 -4.84 5.45 -1.74
CA SER A 11 -5.87 4.52 -1.25
C SER A 11 -7.27 5.03 -1.56
N ASP A 12 -7.52 6.32 -1.33
CA ASP A 12 -8.81 6.95 -1.54
C ASP A 12 -9.14 7.15 -3.04
N GLU A 13 -8.16 7.56 -3.85
CA GLU A 13 -8.35 7.78 -5.30
C GLU A 13 -8.46 6.48 -6.09
N LEU A 14 -7.71 5.45 -5.72
CA LEU A 14 -7.73 4.15 -6.39
C LEU A 14 -8.78 3.18 -5.82
N ASP A 15 -9.51 3.58 -4.77
CA ASP A 15 -10.47 2.73 -4.03
C ASP A 15 -9.85 1.40 -3.57
N PHE A 16 -8.60 1.48 -3.10
CA PHE A 16 -7.87 0.31 -2.61
C PHE A 16 -8.04 0.16 -1.11
N ALA A 17 -8.32 -1.06 -0.66
CA ALA A 17 -8.37 -1.36 0.76
C ALA A 17 -6.95 -1.38 1.36
N LEU A 18 -6.67 -0.42 2.23
CA LEU A 18 -5.39 -0.25 2.94
C LEU A 18 -5.40 -0.92 4.31
N GLY A 19 -4.38 -1.71 4.59
CA GLY A 19 -4.05 -2.19 5.92
C GLY A 19 -2.71 -1.63 6.42
N LEU A 20 -2.52 -1.62 7.73
CA LEU A 20 -1.27 -1.21 8.35
C LEU A 20 -0.55 -2.41 8.95
N ALA A 21 0.77 -2.46 8.81
CA ALA A 21 1.58 -3.51 9.40
C ALA A 21 2.84 -2.95 10.09
N PRO A 22 2.70 -2.14 11.14
CA PRO A 22 3.85 -1.51 11.79
C PRO A 22 4.84 -2.56 12.29
N LYS A 23 6.08 -2.51 11.78
CA LYS A 23 7.15 -3.46 12.12
C LYS A 23 6.78 -4.91 11.77
N GLY A 24 6.15 -5.11 10.62
CA GLY A 24 5.79 -6.42 10.08
C GLY A 24 4.63 -7.13 10.77
N VAL A 25 3.89 -6.46 11.67
CA VAL A 25 2.71 -7.04 12.33
C VAL A 25 1.45 -6.41 11.76
N LEU A 26 0.71 -7.17 10.95
CA LEU A 26 -0.55 -6.73 10.36
C LEU A 26 -1.60 -6.45 11.44
N GLU A 27 -2.15 -5.24 11.41
CA GLU A 27 -3.25 -4.84 12.29
C GLU A 27 -4.56 -5.56 11.92
N PRO A 28 -5.50 -5.71 12.87
CA PRO A 28 -6.82 -6.25 12.59
C PRO A 28 -7.50 -5.46 11.46
N HIS A 29 -8.03 -6.18 10.48
CA HIS A 29 -8.75 -5.61 9.35
C HIS A 29 -9.96 -6.50 9.02
N ASP A 30 -10.95 -5.89 8.38
CA ASP A 30 -12.12 -6.60 7.87
C ASP A 30 -12.03 -6.75 6.36
N GLY A 31 -12.46 -7.91 5.85
CA GLY A 31 -12.50 -8.17 4.42
C GLY A 31 -11.11 -8.39 3.82
N ARG A 32 -10.93 -7.91 2.60
CA ARG A 32 -9.74 -8.16 1.77
C ARG A 32 -8.96 -6.87 1.59
N LEU A 33 -7.65 -6.96 1.78
CA LEU A 33 -6.71 -5.87 1.54
C LEU A 33 -6.15 -5.91 0.11
N ASP A 34 -5.89 -4.73 -0.43
CA ASP A 34 -5.26 -4.51 -1.72
C ASP A 34 -3.83 -3.99 -1.55
N ILE A 35 -3.60 -3.18 -0.52
CA ILE A 35 -2.29 -2.66 -0.14
C ILE A 35 -2.06 -2.75 1.37
N ILE A 36 -0.81 -2.92 1.78
CA ILE A 36 -0.39 -2.86 3.18
C ILE A 36 0.78 -1.90 3.31
N LEU A 37 0.66 -0.92 4.19
CA LEU A 37 1.73 0.00 4.53
C LEU A 37 2.42 -0.42 5.83
N ASP A 38 3.73 -0.61 5.76
CA ASP A 38 4.61 -0.66 6.92
C ASP A 38 5.43 0.63 6.94
N GLU A 39 5.12 1.49 7.89
CA GLU A 39 5.76 2.81 8.06
C GLU A 39 7.23 2.71 8.48
N GLY A 40 7.66 1.50 8.87
CA GLY A 40 8.99 1.27 9.37
C GLY A 40 9.23 1.86 10.76
N ALA A 41 10.46 1.66 11.24
CA ALA A 41 10.91 2.13 12.54
C ALA A 41 12.44 2.13 12.61
N PHE A 42 13.00 2.49 13.77
CA PHE A 42 14.44 2.35 13.98
C PHE A 42 14.89 0.89 13.77
N GLY A 43 15.75 0.67 12.75
CA GLY A 43 16.23 -0.66 12.36
C GLY A 43 15.23 -1.48 11.53
N TRP A 44 14.14 -0.87 11.06
CA TRP A 44 13.12 -1.51 10.23
C TRP A 44 12.79 -0.62 9.03
N GLU A 45 13.03 -1.14 7.84
CA GLU A 45 12.82 -0.38 6.61
C GLU A 45 11.33 -0.21 6.31
N PRO A 46 10.85 1.01 5.96
CA PRO A 46 9.49 1.19 5.49
C PRO A 46 9.24 0.38 4.22
N SER A 47 8.04 -0.16 4.05
CA SER A 47 7.69 -1.02 2.92
C SER A 47 6.22 -0.89 2.56
N LEU A 48 5.93 -0.96 1.26
CA LEU A 48 4.58 -1.04 0.72
C LEU A 48 4.40 -2.42 0.07
N TYR A 49 3.42 -3.17 0.54
CA TYR A 49 3.05 -4.46 -0.05
C TYR A 49 1.81 -4.27 -0.91
N ILE A 50 1.88 -4.73 -2.15
CA ILE A 50 0.75 -4.73 -3.07
C ILE A 50 0.24 -6.16 -3.18
N LEU A 51 -1.06 -6.35 -3.06
CA LEU A 51 -1.72 -7.65 -3.07
C LEU A 51 -2.59 -7.77 -4.32
N GLY A 52 -2.67 -8.98 -4.88
CA GLY A 52 -3.54 -9.30 -6.01
C GLY A 52 -4.02 -10.75 -5.94
N PRO A 53 -5.22 -11.10 -6.42
CA PRO A 53 -5.71 -12.49 -6.39
C PRO A 53 -4.96 -13.40 -7.35
N ASN A 54 -4.28 -12.80 -8.33
CA ASN A 54 -3.41 -13.46 -9.28
C ASN A 54 -2.30 -12.47 -9.71
N PRO A 55 -1.26 -12.96 -10.40
CA PRO A 55 -0.13 -12.11 -10.80
C PRO A 55 -0.50 -10.98 -11.77
N MET A 56 -1.53 -11.15 -12.61
CA MET A 56 -1.93 -10.12 -13.57
C MET A 56 -2.51 -8.91 -12.83
N ASP A 57 -3.47 -9.15 -11.95
CA ASP A 57 -4.09 -8.09 -11.13
C ASP A 57 -3.07 -7.40 -10.22
N LEU A 58 -2.07 -8.13 -9.71
CA LEU A 58 -0.98 -7.55 -8.92
C LEU A 58 -0.17 -6.54 -9.75
N ILE A 59 0.19 -6.90 -10.98
CA ILE A 59 0.97 -6.04 -11.88
C ILE A 59 0.15 -4.82 -12.28
N ASP A 60 -1.13 -4.99 -12.62
CA ASP A 60 -2.01 -3.87 -12.99
C ASP A 60 -2.16 -2.86 -11.84
N ARG A 61 -2.36 -3.34 -10.60
CA ARG A 61 -2.38 -2.48 -9.40
C ARG A 61 -1.06 -1.77 -9.16
N THR A 62 0.05 -2.46 -9.41
CA THR A 62 1.39 -1.88 -9.28
C THR A 62 1.58 -0.71 -10.25
N HIS A 63 1.17 -0.88 -11.51
CA HIS A 63 1.20 0.21 -12.49
C HIS A 63 0.30 1.38 -12.09
N ALA A 64 -0.93 1.12 -11.64
CA ALA A 64 -1.84 2.15 -11.18
C ALA A 64 -1.26 2.99 -10.03
N ILE A 65 -0.62 2.33 -9.05
CA ILE A 65 0.03 3.02 -7.93
C ILE A 65 1.22 3.85 -8.41
N ILE A 66 2.06 3.31 -9.29
CA ILE A 66 3.21 4.03 -9.85
C ILE A 66 2.74 5.28 -10.62
N ASP A 67 1.70 5.16 -11.43
CA ASP A 67 1.14 6.27 -12.20
C ASP A 67 0.55 7.34 -11.28
N ALA A 68 -0.17 6.94 -10.23
CA ALA A 68 -0.69 7.86 -9.22
C ALA A 68 0.43 8.59 -8.47
N MET A 69 1.53 7.89 -8.11
CA MET A 69 2.70 8.49 -7.44
C MET A 69 3.49 9.44 -8.34
N ASN A 70 3.48 9.24 -9.66
CA ASN A 70 4.21 10.08 -10.62
C ASN A 70 3.42 11.32 -11.07
N THR A 71 2.14 11.42 -10.72
CA THR A 71 1.31 12.56 -11.06
C THR A 71 1.52 13.65 -10.00
N GLU A 72 2.62 14.41 -10.12
CA GLU A 72 2.87 15.66 -9.37
C GLU A 72 1.95 16.80 -9.81
#